data_AF-A0A7Y9JZY9-F1
#
_entry.id   AF-A0A7Y9JZY9-F1
#
_cell.length_a   1.000
_cell.length_b   1.000
_cell.length_c   1.000
_cell.angle_alpha   90.00
_cell.angle_beta   90.00
_cell.angle_gamma   90.00
#
_symmetry.space_group_name_H-M   'P 1'
#
loop_
_entity.id
_entity.type
_entity.pdbx_description
1 polymer ?
#
loop_
_entity_poly.entity_id
_entity_poly.type
_entity_poly.pdbx_seq_one_letter_code
_entity_poly.pdbx_strand_id
1 'polypeptide(L)'
;MTWALLLLVATTPALLLCAAWALIPSPDDPPRWQLALARGLERVADRLRREPPRTCDPFATLRVQERLGVVAAHVRELEGDVHAFARAERIISSQLAYDQLLAEACRLAEVEVRPAAKGDPHERFREEVELTARGWSW
;
A
#
# COMPACT_ATOMS: atom_id res chain seq x y z
N MET A 1 -10.36 32.63 -38.96
CA MET A 1 -10.38 32.81 -37.49
C MET A 1 -11.66 32.27 -36.84
N THR A 2 -12.83 32.39 -37.47
CA THR A 2 -14.12 31.84 -36.99
C THR A 2 -14.17 30.31 -36.92
N TRP A 3 -13.58 29.61 -37.90
CA TRP A 3 -13.48 28.15 -37.92
C TRP A 3 -12.70 27.55 -36.74
N ALA A 4 -11.65 28.22 -36.28
CA ALA A 4 -10.87 27.79 -35.12
C ALA A 4 -11.68 27.91 -33.82
N LEU A 5 -12.49 28.98 -33.68
CA LEU A 5 -13.38 29.17 -32.53
C LEU A 5 -14.50 28.13 -32.50
N LEU A 6 -15.08 27.79 -33.67
CA LEU A 6 -16.11 26.74 -33.78
C LEU A 6 -15.56 25.36 -33.42
N LEU A 7 -14.37 25.00 -33.91
CA LEU A 7 -13.71 23.74 -33.56
C LEU A 7 -13.35 23.67 -32.08
N LEU A 8 -12.89 24.78 -31.50
CA LEU A 8 -12.57 24.85 -30.08
C LEU A 8 -13.83 24.65 -29.25
N VAL A 9 -14.90 25.43 -29.48
CA VAL A 9 -16.18 25.31 -28.76
C VAL A 9 -16.81 23.92 -28.89
N ALA A 10 -16.69 23.26 -30.06
CA ALA A 10 -17.22 21.91 -30.27
C ALA A 10 -16.41 20.82 -29.54
N THR A 11 -15.10 21.00 -29.39
CA THR A 11 -14.22 20.01 -28.77
C THR A 11 -14.07 20.20 -27.25
N THR A 12 -14.27 21.41 -26.72
CA THR A 12 -14.23 21.69 -25.28
C THR A 12 -15.13 20.77 -24.43
N PRO A 13 -16.43 20.56 -24.75
CA PRO A 13 -17.28 19.70 -23.92
C PRO A 13 -16.85 18.23 -23.98
N ALA A 14 -16.36 17.76 -25.14
CA ALA A 14 -15.84 16.40 -25.28
C ALA A 14 -14.56 16.20 -24.47
N LEU A 15 -13.65 17.17 -24.48
CA LEU A 15 -12.43 17.14 -23.67
C LEU A 15 -12.73 17.23 -22.17
N LEU A 16 -13.69 18.08 -21.76
CA LEU A 16 -14.14 18.17 -20.38
C LEU A 16 -14.79 16.87 -19.91
N LEU A 17 -15.61 16.25 -20.76
CA LEU A 17 -16.24 14.96 -20.46
C LEU A 17 -15.19 13.84 -20.34
N CYS A 18 -14.21 13.79 -21.26
CA CYS A 18 -13.09 12.84 -21.16
C CYS A 18 -12.25 13.08 -19.91
N ALA A 19 -12.00 14.33 -19.52
CA ALA A 19 -11.29 14.66 -18.28
C ALA A 19 -12.08 14.25 -17.04
N ALA A 20 -13.40 14.48 -17.02
CA ALA A 20 -14.30 14.05 -15.96
C ALA A 20 -14.36 12.51 -15.84
N TRP A 21 -14.39 11.81 -16.97
CA TRP A 21 -14.33 10.34 -16.99
C TRP A 21 -12.97 9.80 -16.54
N ALA A 22 -11.86 10.46 -16.87
CA ALA A 22 -10.52 10.08 -16.39
C ALA A 22 -10.33 10.30 -14.88
N LEU A 23 -11.19 11.10 -14.25
CA LEU A 23 -11.25 11.28 -12.79
C LEU A 23 -12.05 10.17 -12.09
N ILE A 24 -12.92 9.44 -12.81
CA ILE A 24 -13.66 8.31 -12.26
C ILE A 24 -12.71 7.10 -12.24
N PRO A 25 -12.36 6.55 -11.05
CA PRO A 25 -11.52 5.37 -10.95
C PRO A 25 -12.24 4.18 -11.58
N SER A 26 -11.83 3.78 -12.78
CA SER A 26 -12.27 2.52 -13.38
C SER A 26 -11.35 1.40 -12.88
N PRO A 27 -11.91 0.28 -12.36
CA PRO A 27 -11.13 -0.81 -11.76
C PRO A 27 -10.23 -1.55 -12.77
N ASP A 28 -10.47 -1.40 -14.07
CA ASP A 28 -9.83 -2.25 -15.09
C ASP A 28 -8.58 -1.65 -15.74
N ASP A 29 -8.30 -0.33 -15.62
CA ASP A 29 -7.08 0.26 -16.19
C ASP A 29 -6.74 1.65 -15.58
N PRO A 30 -5.81 1.75 -14.62
CA PRO A 30 -5.46 3.02 -13.99
C PRO A 30 -4.71 3.93 -14.99
N PRO A 31 -5.18 5.17 -15.24
CA PRO A 31 -4.55 6.06 -16.20
C PRO A 31 -3.12 6.43 -15.78
N ARG A 32 -2.21 6.55 -16.76
CA ARG A 32 -0.75 6.71 -16.56
C ARG A 32 -0.34 7.86 -15.63
N TRP A 33 -1.14 8.92 -15.53
CA TRP A 33 -0.88 10.06 -14.63
C TRP A 33 -1.08 9.70 -13.15
N GLN A 34 -2.00 8.77 -12.82
CA GLN A 34 -2.21 8.31 -11.44
C GLN A 34 -0.99 7.54 -10.94
N LEU A 35 -0.40 6.68 -11.77
CA LEU A 35 0.83 5.97 -11.46
C LEU A 35 2.03 6.90 -11.24
N ALA A 36 2.09 8.01 -12.00
CA ALA A 36 3.12 9.03 -11.82
C ALA A 36 2.92 9.82 -10.52
N LEU A 37 1.67 10.14 -10.19
CA LEU A 37 1.30 10.84 -8.96
C LEU A 37 1.57 9.98 -7.72
N ALA A 38 1.21 8.69 -7.77
CA ALA A 38 1.49 7.72 -6.71
C ALA A 38 3.00 7.65 -6.39
N ARG A 39 3.84 7.52 -7.44
CA ARG A 39 5.31 7.54 -7.30
C ARG A 39 5.85 8.85 -6.74
N GLY A 40 5.20 9.98 -7.04
CA GLY A 40 5.57 11.28 -6.48
C GLY A 40 5.27 11.39 -4.99
N LEU A 41 4.08 10.93 -4.58
CA LEU A 41 3.66 10.91 -3.19
C LEU A 41 4.49 9.96 -2.34
N GLU A 42 4.87 8.80 -2.88
CA GLU A 42 5.77 7.84 -2.21
C GLU A 42 7.11 8.48 -1.86
N ARG A 43 7.74 9.20 -2.80
CA ARG A 43 9.00 9.92 -2.53
C ARG A 43 8.88 10.97 -1.44
N VAL A 44 7.74 11.67 -1.37
CA VAL A 44 7.49 12.65 -0.31
C VAL A 44 7.29 11.96 1.03
N ALA A 45 6.55 10.84 1.05
CA ALA A 45 6.34 10.04 2.24
C ALA A 45 7.66 9.50 2.79
N ASP A 46 8.56 8.98 1.94
CA ASP A 46 9.88 8.50 2.35
C ASP A 46 10.72 9.63 2.97
N ARG A 47 10.65 10.84 2.42
CA ARG A 47 11.36 12.00 2.96
C ARG A 47 10.83 12.44 4.33
N LEU A 48 9.52 12.29 4.56
CA LEU A 48 8.88 12.62 5.84
C LEU A 48 9.12 11.53 6.90
N ARG A 49 9.29 10.28 6.47
CA ARG A 49 9.49 9.11 7.33
C ARG A 49 10.94 9.02 7.88
N ARG A 50 11.48 10.12 8.40
CA ARG A 50 12.79 10.12 9.09
C ARG A 50 12.70 9.26 10.35
N GLU A 51 13.29 8.08 10.29
CA GLU A 51 13.44 7.18 11.43
C GLU A 51 14.44 7.80 12.45
N PRO A 52 14.06 7.97 13.72
CA PRO A 52 15.03 8.30 14.75
C PRO A 52 16.02 7.13 14.96
N PRO A 53 17.29 7.39 15.32
CA PRO A 53 18.27 6.34 15.59
C PRO A 53 17.78 5.46 16.77
N ARG A 54 17.69 4.15 16.53
CA ARG A 54 17.07 3.20 17.45
C ARG A 54 18.13 2.55 18.35
N THR A 55 18.09 2.85 19.64
CA THR A 55 18.42 1.85 20.66
C THR A 55 17.31 0.81 20.65
N CYS A 56 17.64 -0.47 20.50
CA CYS A 56 16.65 -1.55 20.50
C CYS A 56 15.90 -1.58 21.84
N ASP A 57 14.63 -1.20 21.83
CA ASP A 57 13.73 -1.29 22.98
C ASP A 57 13.01 -2.65 22.94
N PRO A 58 13.25 -3.55 23.93
CA PRO A 58 12.60 -4.86 23.99
C PRO A 58 11.07 -4.77 24.03
N PHE A 59 10.50 -3.73 24.67
CA PHE A 59 9.05 -3.57 24.76
C PHE A 59 8.43 -3.12 23.43
N ALA A 60 9.17 -2.32 22.64
CA ALA A 60 8.77 -1.98 21.29
C ALA A 60 8.68 -3.23 20.41
N THR A 61 9.67 -4.13 20.53
CA THR A 61 9.69 -5.43 19.83
C THR A 61 8.46 -6.28 20.20
N LEU A 62 8.21 -6.48 21.49
CA LEU A 62 7.05 -7.27 21.95
C LEU A 62 5.71 -6.69 21.47
N ARG A 63 5.57 -5.36 21.50
CA ARG A 63 4.34 -4.69 21.03
C ARG A 63 4.12 -4.89 19.54
N VAL A 64 5.18 -4.86 18.74
CA VAL A 64 5.08 -5.12 17.29
C VAL A 64 4.74 -6.59 17.03
N GLN A 65 5.34 -7.53 17.76
CA GLN A 65 5.02 -8.96 17.67
C GLN A 65 3.55 -9.25 18.02
N GLU A 66 3.04 -8.68 19.12
CA GLU A 66 1.63 -8.81 19.51
C GLU A 66 0.69 -8.28 18.42
N ARG A 67 0.96 -7.08 17.90
CA ARG A 67 0.15 -6.46 16.83
C ARG A 67 0.19 -7.28 15.55
N LEU A 68 1.35 -7.81 15.17
CA LEU A 68 1.49 -8.71 14.03
C LEU A 68 0.60 -9.95 14.19
N GLY A 69 0.60 -10.58 15.37
CA GLY A 69 -0.19 -11.78 15.63
C GLY A 69 -1.69 -11.52 15.52
N VAL A 70 -2.16 -10.40 16.08
CA VAL A 70 -3.57 -9.97 15.97
C VAL A 70 -3.97 -9.75 14.51
N VAL A 71 -3.16 -9.02 13.73
CA VAL A 71 -3.49 -8.73 12.33
C VAL A 71 -3.38 -9.99 11.46
N ALA A 72 -2.39 -10.85 11.68
CA ALA A 72 -2.25 -12.12 10.97
C ALA A 72 -3.44 -13.05 11.24
N ALA A 73 -3.92 -13.13 12.48
CA ALA A 73 -5.13 -13.86 12.82
C ALA A 73 -6.36 -13.28 12.11
N HIS A 74 -6.47 -11.95 12.05
CA HIS A 74 -7.58 -11.27 11.36
C HIS A 74 -7.58 -11.54 9.86
N VAL A 75 -6.40 -11.52 9.20
CA VAL A 75 -6.29 -11.86 7.77
C VAL A 75 -6.74 -13.30 7.52
N ARG A 76 -6.29 -14.26 8.34
CA ARG A 76 -6.71 -15.67 8.24
C ARG A 76 -8.21 -15.86 8.44
N GLU A 77 -8.81 -15.11 9.37
CA GLU A 77 -10.26 -15.12 9.60
C GLU A 77 -11.04 -14.61 8.38
N LEU A 78 -10.60 -13.50 7.78
CA LEU A 78 -11.19 -12.95 6.55
C LEU A 78 -11.03 -13.85 5.33
N GLU A 79 -9.91 -14.57 5.26
CA GLU A 79 -9.67 -15.58 4.23
C GLU A 79 -10.59 -16.79 4.40
N GLY A 80 -10.96 -17.16 5.64
CA GLY A 80 -11.90 -18.25 5.92
C GLY A 80 -13.38 -17.90 5.74
N ASP A 81 -13.77 -16.65 6.00
CA ASP A 81 -15.17 -16.21 5.89
C ASP A 81 -15.56 -15.83 4.45
N VAL A 82 -16.16 -16.79 3.74
CA VAL A 82 -16.63 -16.62 2.35
C VAL A 82 -17.83 -15.67 2.24
N HIS A 83 -18.61 -15.49 3.31
CA HIS A 83 -19.84 -14.70 3.31
C HIS A 83 -19.66 -13.28 3.85
N ALA A 84 -18.43 -12.91 4.20
CA ALA A 84 -18.10 -11.56 4.65
C ALA A 84 -18.47 -10.50 3.60
N PHE A 85 -19.24 -9.50 4.02
CA PHE A 85 -19.47 -8.31 3.21
C PHE A 85 -18.15 -7.58 2.93
N ALA A 86 -17.99 -7.06 1.70
CA ALA A 86 -16.80 -6.34 1.23
C ALA A 86 -15.47 -7.11 1.46
N ARG A 87 -15.50 -8.45 1.39
CA ARG A 87 -14.35 -9.32 1.70
C ARG A 87 -13.06 -8.91 0.98
N ALA A 88 -13.13 -8.64 -0.31
CA ALA A 88 -11.94 -8.28 -1.10
C ALA A 88 -11.26 -7.02 -0.55
N GLU A 89 -12.02 -5.96 -0.29
CA GLU A 89 -11.50 -4.70 0.27
C GLU A 89 -10.96 -4.90 1.69
N ARG A 90 -11.66 -5.69 2.51
CA ARG A 90 -11.23 -6.00 3.88
C ARG A 90 -9.92 -6.81 3.89
N ILE A 91 -9.78 -7.78 3.01
CA ILE A 91 -8.54 -8.54 2.84
C ILE A 91 -7.41 -7.61 2.40
N ILE A 92 -7.63 -6.78 1.36
CA ILE A 92 -6.61 -5.86 0.85
C ILE A 92 -6.15 -4.90 1.94
N SER A 93 -7.08 -4.25 2.64
CA SER A 93 -6.74 -3.30 3.70
C SER A 93 -6.03 -3.95 4.89
N SER A 94 -6.45 -5.16 5.29
CA SER A 94 -5.80 -5.92 6.37
C SER A 94 -4.41 -6.39 5.97
N GLN A 95 -4.22 -6.84 4.73
CA GLN A 95 -2.90 -7.20 4.20
C GLN A 95 -1.97 -6.00 4.14
N LEU A 96 -2.45 -4.82 3.73
CA LEU A 96 -1.63 -3.60 3.74
C LEU A 96 -1.24 -3.17 5.17
N ALA A 97 -2.13 -3.35 6.14
CA ALA A 97 -1.80 -3.12 7.55
C ALA A 97 -0.76 -4.12 8.07
N TYR A 98 -0.88 -5.38 7.66
CA TYR A 98 0.09 -6.42 7.97
C TYR A 98 1.48 -6.10 7.40
N ASP A 99 1.56 -5.72 6.13
CA ASP A 99 2.83 -5.35 5.46
C ASP A 99 3.52 -4.17 6.15
N GLN A 100 2.75 -3.19 6.65
CA GLN A 100 3.31 -2.07 7.41
C GLN A 100 3.92 -2.50 8.74
N LEU A 101 3.27 -3.42 9.46
CA LEU A 101 3.78 -4.00 10.70
C LEU A 101 5.01 -4.88 10.43
N LEU A 102 5.00 -5.62 9.33
CA LEU A 102 6.13 -6.46 8.91
C LEU A 102 7.36 -5.60 8.63
N ALA A 103 7.19 -4.49 7.89
CA ALA A 103 8.26 -3.53 7.69
C ALA A 103 8.75 -2.91 9.01
N GLU A 104 7.86 -2.65 9.99
CA GLU A 104 8.25 -2.14 11.31
C GLU A 104 9.09 -3.16 12.09
N ALA A 105 8.68 -4.43 12.06
CA ALA A 105 9.43 -5.55 12.63
C ALA A 105 10.81 -5.70 11.97
N CYS A 106 10.88 -5.68 10.64
CA CYS A 106 12.14 -5.70 9.90
C CYS A 106 13.07 -4.56 10.35
N ARG A 107 12.55 -3.34 10.51
CA ARG A 107 13.33 -2.21 11.03
C ARG A 107 13.78 -2.39 12.48
N LEU A 108 13.05 -3.11 13.31
CA LEU A 108 13.47 -3.42 14.70
C LEU A 108 14.50 -4.54 14.74
N ALA A 109 14.43 -5.48 13.80
CA ALA A 109 15.34 -6.60 13.63
C ALA A 109 16.58 -6.26 12.80
N GLU A 110 16.76 -5.00 12.41
CA GLU A 110 17.82 -4.52 11.51
C GLU A 110 17.88 -5.29 10.17
N VAL A 111 16.72 -5.72 9.69
CA VAL A 111 16.53 -6.35 8.39
C VAL A 111 16.30 -5.28 7.33
N GLU A 112 16.99 -5.40 6.20
CA GLU A 112 16.79 -4.52 5.05
C GLU A 112 15.39 -4.72 4.44
N VAL A 113 14.62 -3.62 4.44
CA VAL A 113 13.33 -3.51 3.74
C VAL A 113 13.58 -2.95 2.35
N ARG A 114 13.32 -3.75 1.32
CA ARG A 114 13.52 -3.35 -0.07
C ARG A 114 12.31 -2.58 -0.58
N PRO A 115 12.50 -1.55 -1.43
CA PRO A 115 11.38 -0.88 -2.08
C PRO A 115 10.69 -1.84 -3.05
N ALA A 116 9.45 -2.21 -2.73
CA ALA A 116 8.61 -3.12 -3.50
C ALA A 116 7.24 -2.49 -3.80
N ALA A 117 6.50 -3.07 -4.73
CA ALA A 117 5.11 -2.68 -4.94
C ALA A 117 4.29 -2.96 -3.66
N LYS A 118 3.34 -2.08 -3.34
CA LYS A 118 2.49 -2.27 -2.16
C LYS A 118 1.71 -3.57 -2.29
N GLY A 119 1.76 -4.41 -1.26
CA GLY A 119 1.07 -5.70 -1.25
C GLY A 119 1.76 -6.81 -2.05
N ASP A 120 3.03 -6.65 -2.44
CA ASP A 120 3.79 -7.69 -3.13
C ASP A 120 3.94 -8.96 -2.25
N PRO A 121 3.31 -10.09 -2.63
CA PRO A 121 3.35 -11.31 -1.82
C PRO A 121 4.75 -11.91 -1.70
N HIS A 122 5.63 -11.71 -2.70
CA HIS A 122 6.97 -12.30 -2.68
C HIS A 122 7.88 -11.61 -1.67
N GLU A 123 7.83 -10.28 -1.62
CA GLU A 123 8.61 -9.50 -0.66
C GLU A 123 8.07 -9.68 0.76
N ARG A 124 6.75 -9.75 0.94
CA ARG A 124 6.14 -10.16 2.22
C ARG A 124 6.72 -11.48 2.70
N PHE A 125 6.67 -12.52 1.87
CA PHE A 125 7.18 -13.84 2.25
C PHE A 125 8.68 -13.82 2.59
N ARG A 126 9.50 -13.07 1.84
CA ARG A 126 10.93 -12.89 2.15
C ARG A 126 11.11 -12.29 3.54
N GLU A 127 10.39 -11.23 3.86
CA GLU A 127 10.46 -10.54 5.15
C GLU A 127 10.02 -11.46 6.31
N GLU A 128 8.94 -12.23 6.13
CA GLU A 128 8.48 -13.20 7.14
C GLU A 128 9.54 -14.26 7.46
N VAL A 129 10.17 -14.82 6.43
CA VAL A 129 11.23 -15.83 6.58
C VAL A 129 12.44 -15.23 7.29
N GLU A 130 12.85 -14.01 6.90
CA GLU A 130 14.01 -13.32 7.45
C GLU A 130 13.84 -12.96 8.94
N LEU A 131 12.61 -12.59 9.33
CA LEU A 131 12.21 -12.36 10.71
C LEU A 131 12.17 -13.67 11.52
N THR A 132 11.55 -14.70 10.96
CA THR A 132 11.48 -16.03 11.62
C THR A 132 12.86 -16.60 11.87
N ALA A 133 13.79 -16.45 10.91
CA ALA A 133 15.20 -16.87 11.06
C ALA A 133 15.93 -16.14 12.20
N ARG A 134 15.47 -14.95 12.59
CA ARG A 134 15.98 -14.16 13.72
C ARG A 134 15.24 -14.43 15.04
N GLY A 135 14.36 -15.43 15.07
CA GLY A 135 13.59 -15.82 16.25
C GLY A 135 12.36 -14.95 16.52
N TRP A 136 11.90 -14.16 15.54
CA TRP A 136 10.61 -13.51 15.65
C TRP A 136 9.49 -14.53 15.50
N SER A 137 8.43 -14.34 16.28
CA SER A 137 7.21 -15.14 16.21
C SER A 137 5.99 -14.25 16.46
N TRP A 138 4.89 -14.55 15.79
CA TRP A 138 3.60 -13.89 15.95
C TRP A 138 2.44 -14.80 15.54
#